data_AF-A0A9X6QX90-F1
#
_entry.id   AF-A0A9X6QX90-F1
#
_cell.length_a   1.000
_cell.length_b   1.000
_cell.length_c   1.000
_cell.angle_alpha   90.00
_cell.angle_beta   90.00
_cell.angle_gamma   90.00
#
_symmetry.space_group_name_H-M   'P 1'
#
loop_
_entity.id
_entity.type
_entity.pdbx_description
1 polymer ?
#
loop_
_entity_poly.entity_id
_entity_poly.type
_entity_poly.pdbx_seq_one_letter_code
_entity_poly.pdbx_strand_id
1 'polypeptide(L)'
;MEIKKVVIDGINIAVIRNDKVLISDVQSALDTMATVQYEVDAKHIIIHKSLISEDFFDLKTRLAGDILQKFINYKVKIAIVGDFSMYTSKSLKDFIYECNKGNDIFYLATEQQAIEKLSTLK
;
A
#
# COMPACT_ATOMS: atom_id res chain seq x y z
N MET A 1 -11.45 7.93 8.18
CA MET A 1 -10.55 6.78 8.01
C MET A 1 -10.69 5.91 9.23
N GLU A 2 -10.92 4.61 9.06
CA GLU A 2 -10.90 3.61 10.12
C GLU A 2 -9.64 2.75 9.94
N ILE A 3 -8.94 2.43 11.04
CA ILE A 3 -7.75 1.60 11.02
C ILE A 3 -7.94 0.39 11.94
N LYS A 4 -7.98 -0.80 11.35
CA LYS A 4 -7.94 -2.05 12.11
C LYS A 4 -6.48 -2.46 12.29
N LYS A 5 -6.04 -2.58 13.54
CA LYS A 5 -4.71 -3.12 13.88
C LYS A 5 -4.75 -4.65 13.95
N VAL A 6 -3.82 -5.30 13.27
CA VAL A 6 -3.53 -6.73 13.37
C VAL A 6 -2.10 -6.89 13.87
N VAL A 7 -1.87 -7.81 14.81
CA VAL A 7 -0.54 -8.07 15.36
C VAL A 7 -0.18 -9.53 15.13
N ILE A 8 0.93 -9.78 14.44
CA ILE A 8 1.46 -11.12 14.19
C ILE A 8 2.94 -11.10 14.50
N ASP A 9 3.40 -12.00 15.38
CA ASP A 9 4.81 -12.12 15.79
C ASP A 9 5.46 -10.78 16.22
N GLY A 10 4.66 -9.91 16.85
CA GLY A 10 5.10 -8.58 17.31
C GLY A 10 5.11 -7.49 16.23
N ILE A 11 4.75 -7.82 14.99
CA ILE A 11 4.62 -6.85 13.89
C ILE A 11 3.22 -6.27 13.89
N ASN A 12 3.15 -4.95 14.02
CA ASN A 12 1.91 -4.18 13.93
C ASN A 12 1.58 -3.90 12.46
N ILE A 13 0.44 -4.42 11.99
CA ILE A 13 -0.08 -4.24 10.64
C ILE A 13 -1.37 -3.41 10.72
N ALA A 14 -1.44 -2.33 9.97
CA ALA A 14 -2.61 -1.48 9.85
C ALA A 14 -3.41 -1.83 8.59
N VAL A 15 -4.67 -2.23 8.76
CA VAL A 15 -5.63 -2.43 7.67
C VAL A 15 -6.51 -1.20 7.60
N ILE A 16 -6.38 -0.43 6.51
CA ILE A 16 -7.12 0.82 6.32
C ILE A 16 -8.48 0.54 5.66
N ARG A 17 -9.54 1.11 6.24
CA ARG A 17 -10.90 1.13 5.69
C ARG A 17 -11.39 2.57 5.57
N ASN A 18 -12.03 2.89 4.44
CA ASN A 18 -12.60 4.22 4.19
C ASN A 18 -13.63 4.12 3.06
N ASP A 19 -14.57 5.08 3.01
CA ASP A 19 -15.59 5.12 1.95
C ASP A 19 -15.16 5.90 0.71
N LYS A 20 -14.07 6.67 0.83
CA LYS A 20 -13.57 7.57 -0.22
C LYS A 20 -12.09 7.32 -0.50
N VAL A 21 -11.64 7.75 -1.67
CA VAL A 21 -10.22 7.83 -2.00
C VAL A 21 -9.49 8.59 -0.89
N LEU A 22 -8.42 7.97 -0.40
CA LEU A 22 -7.60 8.46 0.70
C LEU A 22 -6.24 8.95 0.19
N ILE A 23 -5.67 8.28 -0.81
CA ILE A 23 -4.38 8.64 -1.42
C ILE A 23 -4.62 9.11 -2.84
N SER A 24 -4.53 10.41 -3.07
CA SER A 24 -4.63 11.04 -4.40
C SER A 24 -3.34 11.71 -4.85
N ASP A 25 -2.43 11.99 -3.92
CA ASP A 25 -1.18 12.70 -4.13
C ASP A 25 -0.12 12.30 -3.08
N VAL A 26 1.06 12.88 -3.18
CA VAL A 26 2.16 12.64 -2.22
C VAL A 26 1.81 13.09 -0.81
N GLN A 27 1.08 14.20 -0.65
CA GLN A 27 0.76 14.74 0.69
C GLN A 27 -0.22 13.82 1.42
N SER A 28 -1.30 13.42 0.75
CA SER A 28 -2.29 12.49 1.28
C SER A 28 -1.68 11.12 1.62
N ALA A 29 -0.70 10.64 0.85
CA ALA A 29 0.08 9.45 1.22
C ALA A 29 0.87 9.64 2.52
N LEU A 30 1.56 10.78 2.69
CA LEU A 30 2.31 11.10 3.90
C LEU A 30 1.41 11.26 5.12
N ASP A 31 0.27 11.95 4.95
CA ASP A 31 -0.74 12.13 6.01
C ASP A 31 -1.28 10.77 6.45
N THR A 32 -1.57 9.88 5.50
CA THR A 32 -1.99 8.49 5.77
C THR A 32 -0.96 7.75 6.62
N MET A 33 0.32 7.81 6.24
CA MET A 33 1.40 7.17 6.99
C MET A 33 1.52 7.74 8.40
N ALA A 34 1.43 9.06 8.55
CA ALA A 34 1.51 9.74 9.84
C ALA A 34 0.35 9.33 10.76
N THR A 35 -0.88 9.30 10.25
CA THR A 35 -2.05 8.89 11.04
C THR A 35 -1.95 7.43 11.47
N VAL A 36 -1.54 6.52 10.57
CA VAL A 36 -1.33 5.10 10.94
C VAL A 36 -0.28 4.96 12.04
N GLN A 37 0.86 5.64 11.90
CA GLN A 37 1.93 5.60 12.89
C GLN A 37 1.47 6.19 14.25
N TYR A 38 0.67 7.25 14.23
CA TYR A 38 0.16 7.89 15.45
C TYR A 38 -0.91 7.05 16.16
N GLU A 39 -1.90 6.54 15.42
CA GLU A 39 -3.06 5.87 16.02
C GLU A 39 -2.79 4.43 16.44
N VAL A 40 -2.01 3.69 15.64
CA VAL A 40 -1.85 2.24 15.83
C VAL A 40 -0.41 1.77 15.90
N ASP A 41 0.57 2.68 15.83
CA ASP A 41 2.00 2.39 15.90
C ASP A 41 2.42 1.26 14.93
N ALA A 42 1.99 1.38 13.67
CA ALA A 42 2.25 0.41 12.62
C ALA A 42 3.12 0.99 11.51
N LYS A 43 4.03 0.17 10.98
CA LYS A 43 4.84 0.49 9.79
C LYS A 43 4.55 -0.44 8.60
N HIS A 44 3.57 -1.33 8.76
CA HIS A 44 3.10 -2.23 7.72
C HIS A 44 1.65 -1.88 7.45
N ILE A 45 1.35 -1.48 6.22
CA ILE A 45 0.05 -0.93 5.83
C ILE A 45 -0.58 -1.80 4.76
N ILE A 46 -1.86 -2.13 4.94
CA ILE A 46 -2.71 -2.77 3.94
C ILE A 46 -3.78 -1.77 3.54
N ILE A 47 -3.87 -1.49 2.24
CA ILE A 47 -4.84 -0.56 1.69
C ILE A 47 -5.49 -1.16 0.44
N HIS A 48 -6.81 -1.06 0.31
CA HIS A 48 -7.49 -1.53 -0.89
C HIS A 48 -7.27 -0.55 -2.06
N LYS A 49 -7.12 -1.07 -3.29
CA LYS A 49 -6.83 -0.24 -4.48
C LYS A 49 -7.85 0.88 -4.70
N SER A 50 -9.12 0.67 -4.29
CA SER A 50 -10.19 1.67 -4.42
C SER A 50 -10.00 2.90 -3.53
N LEU A 51 -9.08 2.85 -2.56
CA LEU A 51 -8.75 3.98 -1.70
C LEU A 51 -7.58 4.81 -2.25
N ILE A 52 -7.07 4.44 -3.43
CA ILE A 52 -6.00 5.14 -4.14
C ILE A 52 -6.58 5.67 -5.46
N SER A 53 -6.20 6.89 -5.86
CA SER A 53 -6.61 7.47 -7.13
C SER A 53 -6.22 6.59 -8.32
N GLU A 54 -7.05 6.50 -9.36
CA GLU A 54 -6.74 5.74 -10.58
C GLU A 54 -5.49 6.29 -11.30
N ASP A 55 -5.15 7.57 -11.12
CA ASP A 55 -3.93 8.19 -11.63
C ASP A 55 -2.65 7.52 -11.11
N PHE A 56 -2.72 6.86 -9.95
CA PHE A 56 -1.62 6.07 -9.40
C PHE A 56 -1.31 4.85 -10.29
N PHE A 57 -2.33 4.26 -10.91
CA PHE A 57 -2.17 3.07 -11.75
C PHE A 57 -1.83 3.41 -13.21
N ASP A 58 -1.88 4.70 -13.60
CA ASP A 58 -1.27 5.18 -14.85
C ASP A 58 0.17 5.66 -14.59
N LEU A 59 1.15 4.80 -14.90
CA LEU A 59 2.57 5.12 -14.69
C LEU A 59 3.07 6.36 -15.45
N LYS A 60 2.34 6.87 -16.45
CA LYS A 60 2.70 8.12 -17.14
C LYS A 60 2.56 9.35 -16.24
N THR A 61 1.70 9.30 -15.22
CA THR A 61 1.51 10.40 -14.26
C THR A 61 2.72 10.57 -13.34
N ARG A 62 3.58 9.55 -13.23
CA ARG A 62 4.69 9.42 -12.27
C ARG A 62 4.26 9.35 -10.81
N LEU A 63 2.95 9.41 -10.55
CA LEU A 63 2.38 9.49 -9.20
C LEU A 63 2.74 8.27 -8.35
N ALA A 64 2.65 7.06 -8.92
CA ALA A 64 3.05 5.85 -8.20
C ALA A 64 4.51 5.90 -7.75
N GLY A 65 5.42 6.33 -8.61
CA GLY A 65 6.83 6.45 -8.26
C GLY A 65 7.06 7.43 -7.12
N ASP A 66 6.47 8.62 -7.22
CA ASP A 66 6.63 9.69 -6.22
C ASP A 66 6.07 9.28 -4.84
N ILE A 67 4.92 8.60 -4.81
CA ILE A 67 4.30 8.10 -3.58
C ILE A 67 5.08 6.92 -3.01
N LEU A 68 5.34 5.88 -3.80
CA LEU A 68 5.97 4.65 -3.34
C LEU A 68 7.41 4.90 -2.86
N GLN A 69 8.10 5.87 -3.45
CA GLN A 69 9.41 6.30 -2.94
C GLN A 69 9.32 6.83 -1.50
N LYS A 70 8.22 7.49 -1.09
CA LYS A 70 8.04 7.90 0.31
C LYS A 70 7.93 6.70 1.24
N PHE A 71 7.13 5.70 0.87
CA PHE A 71 7.02 4.47 1.66
C PHE A 71 8.39 3.83 1.92
N ILE A 72 9.23 3.75 0.87
CA ILE A 72 10.61 3.26 1.00
C ILE A 72 11.46 4.17 1.91
N ASN A 73 11.47 5.48 1.68
CA ASN A 73 12.29 6.43 2.43
C ASN A 73 11.98 6.43 3.92
N TYR A 74 10.71 6.29 4.29
CA TYR A 74 10.25 6.24 5.68
C TYR A 74 10.23 4.81 6.25
N LYS A 75 10.71 3.81 5.49
CA LYS A 75 10.76 2.40 5.89
C LYS A 75 9.39 1.84 6.29
N VAL A 76 8.35 2.24 5.57
CA VAL A 76 6.99 1.73 5.72
C VAL A 76 6.72 0.73 4.61
N LYS A 77 6.30 -0.47 5.01
CA LYS A 77 5.91 -1.56 4.12
C LYS A 77 4.46 -1.37 3.72
N ILE A 78 4.13 -1.54 2.45
CA ILE A 78 2.75 -1.38 1.96
C ILE A 78 2.32 -2.57 1.10
N ALA A 79 1.12 -3.07 1.34
CA ALA A 79 0.41 -3.98 0.46
C ALA A 79 -0.86 -3.31 -0.07
N ILE A 80 -0.92 -3.14 -1.39
CA ILE A 80 -2.10 -2.66 -2.10
C ILE A 80 -2.90 -3.89 -2.52
N VAL A 81 -4.13 -4.01 -2.00
CA VAL A 81 -4.98 -5.19 -2.22
C VAL A 81 -6.11 -4.92 -3.19
N GLY A 82 -6.42 -5.89 -4.04
CA GLY A 82 -7.57 -5.83 -4.95
C GLY A 82 -7.34 -6.62 -6.24
N ASP A 83 -8.32 -6.53 -7.15
CA ASP A 83 -8.20 -7.09 -8.49
C ASP A 83 -7.52 -6.08 -9.44
N PHE A 84 -6.40 -6.47 -10.02
CA PHE A 84 -5.62 -5.69 -10.99
C PHE A 84 -5.81 -6.19 -12.43
N SER A 85 -6.66 -7.19 -12.68
CA SER A 85 -6.89 -7.79 -13.99
C SER A 85 -7.39 -6.80 -15.04
N MET A 86 -8.13 -5.77 -14.61
CA MET A 86 -8.62 -4.67 -15.46
C MET A 86 -7.49 -3.85 -16.09
N TYR A 87 -6.31 -3.82 -15.47
CA TYR A 87 -5.17 -3.07 -16.01
C TYR A 87 -4.44 -3.92 -17.05
N THR A 88 -4.63 -3.57 -18.32
CA THR A 88 -4.10 -4.32 -19.47
C THR A 88 -2.69 -3.88 -19.86
N SER A 89 -2.24 -2.72 -19.40
CA SER A 89 -0.92 -2.16 -19.73
C SER A 89 0.22 -3.09 -19.33
N LYS A 90 1.12 -3.38 -20.28
CA LYS A 90 2.34 -4.16 -20.01
C LYS A 90 3.24 -3.47 -18.97
N SER A 91 3.40 -2.15 -19.04
CA SER A 91 4.29 -1.42 -18.13
C SER A 91 3.82 -1.52 -16.68
N LEU A 92 2.51 -1.44 -16.43
CA LEU A 92 1.97 -1.59 -15.07
C LEU A 92 2.11 -3.04 -14.58
N LYS A 93 1.88 -4.03 -15.44
CA LYS A 93 2.07 -5.45 -15.09
C LYS A 93 3.53 -5.74 -14.72
N ASP A 94 4.47 -5.27 -15.53
CA ASP A 94 5.91 -5.41 -15.26
C ASP A 94 6.28 -4.68 -13.96
N PHE A 95 5.76 -3.48 -13.74
CA PHE A 95 5.96 -2.72 -12.50
C PHE A 95 5.46 -3.46 -11.25
N ILE A 96 4.22 -3.95 -11.29
CA ILE A 96 3.61 -4.75 -10.21
C ILE A 96 4.44 -6.00 -9.92
N TYR A 97 4.89 -6.69 -10.98
CA TYR A 97 5.70 -7.89 -10.86
C TYR A 97 7.05 -7.62 -10.18
N GLU A 98 7.73 -6.53 -10.55
CA GLU A 98 8.99 -6.12 -9.92
C GLU A 98 8.78 -5.66 -8.47
N CYS A 99 7.71 -4.91 -8.16
CA CYS A 99 7.36 -4.56 -6.78
C CYS A 99 7.20 -5.82 -5.91
N ASN A 100 6.44 -6.80 -6.38
CA ASN A 100 6.18 -8.04 -5.65
C ASN A 100 7.43 -8.91 -5.38
N LYS A 101 8.52 -8.70 -6.13
CA LYS A 101 9.83 -9.31 -5.86
C LYS A 101 10.68 -8.54 -4.85
N GLY A 102 10.32 -7.29 -4.58
CA GLY A 102 10.99 -6.44 -3.60
C GLY A 102 10.62 -6.78 -2.16
N ASN A 103 10.97 -5.85 -1.26
CA ASN A 103 10.81 -6.04 0.19
C ASN A 103 9.88 -5.00 0.83
N ASP A 104 9.35 -4.04 0.07
CA ASP A 104 8.67 -2.85 0.60
C ASP A 104 7.25 -2.68 0.10
N ILE A 105 6.97 -3.09 -1.15
CA ILE A 105 5.74 -2.75 -1.86
C ILE A 105 5.17 -4.03 -2.46
N PHE A 106 3.92 -4.32 -2.16
CA PHE A 106 3.25 -5.53 -2.64
C PHE A 106 1.89 -5.19 -3.25
N TYR A 107 1.54 -5.89 -4.31
CA TYR A 107 0.23 -5.88 -4.94
C TYR A 107 -0.33 -7.30 -4.86
N LEU A 108 -1.39 -7.48 -4.07
CA LEU A 108 -1.92 -8.80 -3.70
C LEU A 108 -3.43 -8.86 -3.89
N ALA A 109 -3.98 -10.06 -4.08
CA ALA A 109 -5.40 -10.21 -4.39
C ALA A 109 -6.29 -9.99 -3.17
N THR A 110 -5.80 -10.30 -1.97
CA THR A 110 -6.60 -10.33 -0.74
C THR A 110 -5.88 -9.73 0.46
N GLU A 111 -6.66 -9.25 1.43
CA GLU A 111 -6.15 -8.82 2.73
C GLU A 111 -5.40 -9.94 3.44
N GLN A 112 -5.89 -11.18 3.37
CA GLN A 112 -5.26 -12.32 4.04
C GLN A 112 -3.84 -12.58 3.51
N GLN A 113 -3.65 -12.59 2.18
CA GLN A 113 -2.32 -12.70 1.57
C GLN A 113 -1.41 -11.53 1.96
N ALA A 114 -1.96 -10.33 2.07
CA ALA A 114 -1.21 -9.16 2.51
C ALA A 114 -0.76 -9.26 3.97
N ILE A 115 -1.62 -9.74 4.86
CA ILE A 115 -1.27 -10.00 6.26
C ILE A 115 -0.13 -11.02 6.34
N GLU A 116 -0.28 -12.16 5.66
CA GLU A 116 0.74 -13.22 5.63
C GLU A 116 2.07 -12.72 5.05
N LYS A 117 2.03 -11.92 3.99
CA LYS A 117 3.25 -11.37 3.39
C LYS A 117 3.92 -10.38 4.34
N LEU A 118 3.17 -9.42 4.86
CA LEU A 118 3.70 -8.34 5.68
C LEU A 118 4.20 -8.82 7.05
N SER A 119 3.59 -9.85 7.65
CA SER A 119 4.04 -10.42 8.93
C SER A 119 5.39 -11.15 8.86
N THR A 120 5.94 -11.37 7.67
CA THR A 120 7.27 -11.98 7.50
C THR A 120 8.40 -10.95 7.37
N LEU A 121 8.05 -9.67 7.25
CA LEU A 121 8.99 -8.59 6.96
C LEU A 121 9.40 -7.88 8.24
N LYS A 122 10.72 -7.81 8.47
CA LYS A 122 11.32 -7.05 9.58
C LYS A 122 11.38 -5.55 9.28
#